data_AF-A0AA43QC91-F1
#
_entry.id   AF-A0AA43QC91-F1
#
_cell.length_a   1.000
_cell.length_b   1.000
_cell.length_c   1.000
_cell.angle_alpha   90.00
_cell.angle_beta   90.00
_cell.angle_gamma   90.00
#
_symmetry.space_group_name_H-M   'P 1'
#
loop_
_entity.id
_entity.type
_entity.pdbx_description
1 polymer ?
#
loop_
_entity_poly.entity_id
_entity_poly.type
_entity_poly.pdbx_seq_one_letter_code
_entity_poly.pdbx_strand_id
1 'polypeptide(L)'
;MKQRGFSLIMAIFLIVVLGGIAVFIGRVSTMQHQSSALDEEGAMVYQAARSGIEWGVYQAVVNSGCIAVPPSAFTLALIVPTTPASRVNYTVTVTCIRTIATEGSTANNVNLYQITATANNAAGRNFAVERQLTATISQ
;
A
#
# COMPACT_ATOMS: atom_id res chain seq x y z
N MET A 1 22.30 65.49 -2.86
CA MET A 1 22.69 64.37 -3.75
C MET A 1 21.73 63.21 -3.48
N LYS A 2 20.85 62.89 -4.42
CA LYS A 2 19.71 61.98 -4.21
C LYS A 2 20.18 60.53 -4.45
N GLN A 3 20.35 59.75 -3.38
CA GLN A 3 20.68 58.32 -3.46
C GLN A 3 19.48 57.54 -4.05
N ARG A 4 19.28 57.60 -5.36
CA ARG A 4 18.19 56.88 -6.06
C ARG A 4 18.60 55.47 -6.55
N GLY A 5 19.89 55.13 -6.51
CA GLY A 5 20.41 53.86 -7.01
C GLY A 5 20.45 52.72 -5.98
N PHE A 6 20.76 53.02 -4.71
CA PHE A 6 20.95 51.98 -3.69
C PHE A 6 19.62 51.34 -3.24
N SER A 7 18.54 52.12 -3.20
CA SER A 7 17.21 51.59 -2.85
C SER A 7 16.67 50.60 -3.88
N LEU A 8 17.04 50.75 -5.15
CA LEU A 8 16.53 49.90 -6.22
C LEU A 8 17.21 48.53 -6.21
N ILE A 9 18.52 48.48 -5.97
CA ILE A 9 19.26 47.22 -5.82
C ILE A 9 18.77 46.44 -4.59
N MET A 10 18.50 47.15 -3.48
CA MET A 10 18.01 46.53 -2.25
C MET A 10 16.58 45.99 -2.40
N ALA A 11 15.70 46.70 -3.12
CA ALA A 11 14.36 46.23 -3.39
C ALA A 11 14.36 44.93 -4.22
N ILE A 12 15.20 44.85 -5.26
CA ILE A 12 15.31 43.64 -6.10
C ILE A 12 15.87 42.48 -5.28
N PHE A 13 16.90 42.72 -4.45
CA PHE A 13 17.44 41.69 -3.57
C PHE A 13 16.37 41.11 -2.64
N LEU A 14 15.58 41.97 -2.00
CA LEU A 14 14.49 41.54 -1.13
C LEU A 14 13.42 40.74 -1.88
N ILE A 15 13.02 41.17 -3.08
CA ILE A 15 12.03 40.44 -3.90
C ILE A 15 12.54 39.04 -4.28
N VAL A 16 13.81 38.92 -4.67
CA VAL A 16 14.39 37.62 -5.04
C VAL A 16 14.49 36.68 -3.83
N VAL A 17 14.91 37.19 -2.67
CA VAL A 17 15.00 36.38 -1.44
C VAL A 17 13.62 35.93 -0.98
N LEU A 18 12.64 36.85 -0.88
CA LEU A 18 11.28 36.52 -0.48
C LEU A 18 10.59 35.60 -1.49
N GLY A 19 10.81 35.81 -2.79
CA GLY A 19 10.32 34.95 -3.86
C GLY A 19 10.91 33.54 -3.77
N GLY A 20 12.22 33.43 -3.51
CA GLY A 20 12.90 32.15 -3.30
C GLY A 20 12.33 31.38 -2.11
N ILE A 21 12.08 32.06 -0.99
CA ILE A 21 11.47 31.47 0.21
C ILE A 21 10.04 30.99 -0.07
N ALA A 22 9.23 31.81 -0.75
CA ALA A 22 7.85 31.45 -1.10
C ALA A 22 7.78 30.20 -1.99
N VAL A 23 8.66 30.09 -3.00
CA VAL A 23 8.76 28.89 -3.85
C VAL A 23 9.20 27.68 -3.05
N PHE A 24 10.18 27.84 -2.17
CA PHE A 24 10.67 26.75 -1.32
C PHE A 24 9.57 26.21 -0.41
N ILE A 25 8.84 27.10 0.27
CA ILE A 25 7.70 26.72 1.13
C ILE A 25 6.62 26.02 0.31
N GLY A 26 6.26 26.55 -0.87
CA GLY A 26 5.28 25.93 -1.75
C GLY A 26 5.67 24.49 -2.14
N ARG A 27 6.95 24.26 -2.46
CA ARG A 27 7.47 22.91 -2.76
C ARG A 27 7.34 21.99 -1.54
N VAL A 28 7.74 22.44 -0.35
CA VAL A 28 7.63 21.65 0.88
C VAL A 28 6.16 21.31 1.20
N SER A 29 5.24 22.26 1.07
CA SER A 29 3.80 22.02 1.28
C SER A 29 3.24 20.98 0.31
N THR A 30 3.62 21.04 -0.97
CA THR A 30 3.19 20.03 -1.95
C THR A 30 3.71 18.62 -1.62
N MET A 31 4.94 18.51 -1.10
CA MET A 31 5.49 17.22 -0.67
C MET A 31 4.76 16.68 0.57
N GLN A 32 4.38 17.54 1.52
CA GLN A 32 3.64 17.15 2.73
C GLN A 32 2.25 16.58 2.41
N HIS A 33 1.55 17.16 1.42
CA HIS A 33 0.26 16.63 0.97
C HIS A 33 0.38 15.27 0.28
N GLN A 34 1.46 15.04 -0.47
CA GLN A 34 1.70 13.75 -1.14
C GLN A 34 2.02 12.63 -0.15
N SER A 35 2.82 12.90 0.89
CA SER A 35 3.10 11.90 1.93
C SER A 35 1.85 11.46 2.68
N SER A 36 0.98 12.41 3.05
CA SER A 36 -0.27 12.10 3.76
C SER A 36 -1.21 11.21 2.92
N ALA A 37 -1.28 11.45 1.61
CA ALA A 37 -2.05 10.62 0.70
C ALA A 37 -1.49 9.19 0.55
N LEU A 38 -0.16 9.04 0.54
CA LEU A 38 0.50 7.73 0.49
C LEU A 38 0.27 6.92 1.77
N ASP A 39 0.24 7.58 2.94
CA ASP A 39 -0.02 6.91 4.22
C ASP A 39 -1.46 6.34 4.27
N GLU A 40 -2.44 7.09 3.77
CA GLU A 40 -3.84 6.65 3.69
C GLU A 40 -4.01 5.47 2.72
N GLU A 41 -3.40 5.54 1.54
CA GLU A 41 -3.39 4.42 0.60
C GLU A 41 -2.72 3.18 1.19
N GLY A 42 -1.65 3.37 1.97
CA GLY A 42 -1.00 2.28 2.70
C GLY A 42 -1.93 1.52 3.64
N ALA A 43 -2.86 2.23 4.31
CA ALA A 43 -3.88 1.62 5.14
C ALA A 43 -4.91 0.85 4.30
N MET A 44 -5.33 1.38 3.15
CA MET A 44 -6.27 0.68 2.26
C MET A 44 -5.67 -0.60 1.67
N VAL A 45 -4.41 -0.55 1.21
CA VAL A 45 -3.69 -1.74 0.71
C VAL A 45 -3.55 -2.79 1.81
N TYR A 46 -3.31 -2.38 3.06
CA TYR A 46 -3.27 -3.30 4.20
C TYR A 46 -4.62 -4.00 4.43
N GLN A 47 -5.74 -3.26 4.39
CA GLN A 47 -7.07 -3.86 4.54
C GLN A 47 -7.40 -4.80 3.36
N ALA A 48 -7.00 -4.46 2.15
CA ALA A 48 -7.13 -5.33 0.99
C ALA A 48 -6.37 -6.66 1.20
N ALA A 49 -5.11 -6.61 1.68
CA ALA A 49 -4.34 -7.82 2.01
C ALA A 49 -5.02 -8.64 3.11
N ARG A 50 -5.58 -8.00 4.15
CA ARG A 50 -6.30 -8.68 5.23
C ARG A 50 -7.53 -9.43 4.73
N SER A 51 -8.31 -8.83 3.84
CA SER A 51 -9.44 -9.52 3.21
C SER A 51 -9.01 -10.75 2.41
N GLY A 52 -7.82 -10.71 1.79
CA GLY A 52 -7.22 -11.86 1.13
C GLY A 52 -6.82 -12.98 2.09
N ILE A 53 -6.33 -12.64 3.29
CA ILE A 53 -6.08 -13.63 4.36
C ILE A 53 -7.40 -14.27 4.79
N GLU A 54 -8.43 -13.49 5.11
CA GLU A 54 -9.72 -14.03 5.56
C GLU A 54 -10.35 -14.97 4.52
N TRP A 55 -10.27 -14.59 3.25
CA TRP A 55 -10.65 -15.47 2.14
C TRP A 55 -9.81 -16.75 2.07
N GLY A 56 -8.47 -16.64 2.18
CA GLY A 56 -7.58 -17.80 2.16
C GLY A 56 -7.80 -18.75 3.34
N VAL A 57 -8.11 -18.22 4.52
CA VAL A 57 -8.44 -19.00 5.73
C VAL A 57 -9.76 -19.73 5.54
N TYR A 58 -10.78 -19.05 5.02
CA TYR A 58 -12.07 -19.67 4.71
C TYR A 58 -11.88 -20.87 3.77
N GLN A 59 -11.06 -20.72 2.72
CA GLN A 59 -10.76 -21.81 1.80
C GLN A 59 -10.07 -22.99 2.51
N ALA A 60 -9.05 -22.71 3.33
CA ALA A 60 -8.30 -23.73 4.05
C ALA A 60 -9.18 -24.53 5.03
N VAL A 61 -10.06 -23.85 5.79
CA VAL A 61 -10.87 -24.46 6.85
C VAL A 61 -12.16 -25.10 6.33
N VAL A 62 -12.94 -24.38 5.51
CA VAL A 62 -14.29 -24.80 5.12
C VAL A 62 -14.26 -25.75 3.94
N ASN A 63 -13.42 -25.47 2.93
CA ASN A 63 -13.29 -26.32 1.76
C ASN A 63 -12.22 -27.41 1.93
N SER A 64 -11.70 -27.58 3.16
CA SER A 64 -10.78 -28.64 3.56
C SER A 64 -9.53 -28.76 2.67
N GLY A 65 -9.05 -27.65 2.13
CA GLY A 65 -7.88 -27.63 1.27
C GLY A 65 -7.52 -26.24 0.78
N CYS A 66 -6.22 -26.04 0.53
CA CYS A 66 -5.81 -25.01 -0.42
C CYS A 66 -6.29 -25.50 -1.79
N ILE A 67 -7.39 -24.94 -2.32
CA ILE A 67 -7.80 -25.24 -3.71
C ILE A 67 -6.59 -24.93 -4.59
N ALA A 68 -6.02 -26.01 -5.16
CA ALA A 68 -4.79 -26.10 -5.95
C ALA A 68 -4.11 -24.78 -6.39
N VAL A 69 -2.88 -24.59 -5.91
CA VAL A 69 -1.77 -23.73 -6.42
C VAL A 69 -1.84 -23.49 -7.95
N PRO A 70 -1.64 -22.27 -8.53
CA PRO A 70 -0.74 -21.16 -8.12
C PRO A 70 -1.55 -19.85 -7.85
N PRO A 71 -0.94 -18.65 -7.68
CA PRO A 71 -1.57 -17.56 -6.93
C PRO A 71 -2.99 -17.26 -7.40
N SER A 72 -3.95 -17.35 -6.49
CA SER A 72 -5.31 -16.87 -6.74
C SER A 72 -5.25 -15.36 -6.60
N ALA A 73 -5.08 -14.71 -7.74
CA ALA A 73 -5.14 -13.27 -7.84
C ALA A 73 -6.58 -12.85 -8.13
N PHE A 74 -7.10 -11.94 -7.32
CA PHE A 74 -8.35 -11.26 -7.60
C PHE A 74 -8.14 -9.76 -7.46
N THR A 75 -8.85 -9.00 -8.28
CA THR A 75 -8.75 -7.55 -8.29
C THR A 75 -9.90 -6.98 -7.48
N LEU A 76 -9.57 -6.30 -6.38
CA LEU A 76 -10.51 -5.48 -5.63
C LEU A 76 -10.56 -4.09 -6.24
N ALA A 77 -11.63 -3.82 -6.98
CA ALA A 77 -11.93 -2.46 -7.41
C ALA A 77 -12.54 -1.70 -6.24
N LEU A 78 -11.80 -0.74 -5.66
CA LEU A 78 -12.36 0.17 -4.68
C LEU A 78 -12.76 1.48 -5.37
N ILE A 79 -14.04 1.84 -5.24
CA ILE A 79 -14.52 3.16 -5.65
C ILE A 79 -14.17 4.11 -4.51
N VAL A 80 -13.20 5.01 -4.74
CA VAL A 80 -12.87 6.05 -3.76
C VAL A 80 -13.95 7.14 -3.89
N PRO A 81 -14.74 7.42 -2.83
CA PRO A 81 -15.91 8.29 -2.95
C PRO A 81 -15.58 9.76 -3.22
N THR A 82 -14.31 10.16 -3.18
CA THR A 82 -13.89 11.57 -3.23
C THR A 82 -13.92 12.16 -4.63
N THR A 83 -14.01 11.35 -5.70
CA THR A 83 -14.33 11.83 -7.05
C THR A 83 -15.09 10.76 -7.85
N PRO A 84 -16.10 11.12 -8.67
CA PRO A 84 -16.94 10.14 -9.40
C PRO A 84 -16.23 9.33 -10.49
N ALA A 85 -14.90 9.48 -10.66
CA ALA A 85 -14.13 8.80 -11.71
C ALA A 85 -12.80 8.17 -11.25
N SER A 86 -12.35 8.38 -10.00
CA SER A 86 -11.09 7.77 -9.53
C SER A 86 -11.34 6.34 -9.03
N ARG A 87 -11.14 5.36 -9.92
CA ARG A 87 -11.07 3.94 -9.54
C ARG A 87 -9.63 3.61 -9.17
N VAL A 88 -9.40 3.21 -7.93
CA VAL A 88 -8.13 2.60 -7.53
C VAL A 88 -8.34 1.09 -7.54
N ASN A 89 -7.60 0.40 -8.41
CA ASN A 89 -7.62 -1.05 -8.47
C ASN A 89 -6.51 -1.59 -7.57
N TYR A 90 -6.90 -2.35 -6.55
CA TYR A 90 -5.98 -3.10 -5.71
C TYR A 90 -5.95 -4.55 -6.21
N THR A 91 -4.79 -5.01 -6.63
CA THR A 91 -4.61 -6.43 -6.99
C THR A 91 -4.22 -7.17 -5.72
N VAL A 92 -5.04 -8.14 -5.31
CA VAL A 92 -4.76 -9.01 -4.16
C VAL A 92 -4.44 -10.39 -4.66
N THR A 93 -3.24 -10.86 -4.33
CA THR A 93 -2.73 -12.17 -4.69
C THR A 93 -2.65 -13.02 -3.43
N VAL A 94 -3.44 -14.09 -3.37
CA VAL A 94 -3.43 -15.02 -2.25
C VAL A 94 -2.75 -16.32 -2.65
N THR A 95 -1.82 -16.77 -1.81
CA THR A 95 -1.09 -18.02 -1.95
C THR A 95 -1.32 -18.86 -0.71
N CYS A 96 -1.72 -20.12 -0.88
CA CYS A 96 -1.96 -21.06 0.21
C CYS A 96 -1.07 -22.28 0.00
N ILE A 97 -0.25 -22.60 0.99
CA ILE A 97 0.65 -23.76 1.00
C ILE A 97 0.21 -24.66 2.16
N ARG A 98 -0.11 -25.92 1.84
CA ARG A 98 -0.37 -26.96 2.84
C ARG A 98 0.89 -27.81 3.02
N THR A 99 1.30 -28.00 4.26
CA THR A 99 2.38 -28.89 4.67
C THR A 99 1.83 -29.89 5.67
N ILE A 100 2.19 -31.16 5.54
CA ILE A 100 1.82 -32.18 6.51
C ILE A 100 3.02 -32.33 7.46
N ALA A 101 2.82 -32.07 8.74
CA ALA A 101 3.80 -32.36 9.78
C ALA A 101 3.32 -33.54 10.63
N THR A 102 4.26 -34.36 11.09
CA THR A 102 3.97 -35.45 12.02
C THR A 102 4.40 -35.00 13.40
N GLU A 103 3.45 -34.90 14.34
CA GLU A 103 3.76 -34.59 15.74
C GLU A 103 3.89 -35.88 16.56
N GLY A 104 5.09 -36.14 17.08
CA GLY A 104 5.38 -37.27 17.97
C GLY A 104 5.77 -38.59 17.27
N SER A 105 5.80 -39.68 18.04
CA SER A 105 6.19 -41.03 17.57
C SER A 105 5.02 -41.87 17.06
N THR A 106 3.79 -41.38 17.22
CA THR A 106 2.57 -42.02 16.73
C THR A 106 2.07 -41.22 15.53
N ALA A 107 1.52 -41.87 14.51
CA ALA A 107 1.14 -41.27 13.21
C ALA A 107 -0.02 -40.25 13.29
N ASN A 108 0.13 -39.20 14.10
CA ASN A 108 -0.73 -38.03 14.14
C ASN A 108 -0.19 -37.00 13.14
N ASN A 109 -0.75 -37.04 11.93
CA ASN A 109 -0.46 -36.06 10.90
C ASN A 109 -1.28 -34.79 11.16
N VAL A 110 -0.60 -33.68 11.40
CA VAL A 110 -1.17 -32.33 11.52
C VAL A 110 -0.99 -31.61 10.18
N ASN A 111 -2.03 -30.95 9.72
CA ASN A 111 -1.97 -30.12 8.53
C ASN A 111 -1.61 -28.68 8.92
N LEU A 112 -0.47 -28.19 8.44
CA LEU A 112 -0.12 -26.79 8.52
C LEU A 112 -0.50 -26.09 7.23
N TYR A 113 -1.26 -25.01 7.35
CA TYR A 113 -1.63 -24.13 6.25
C TYR A 113 -0.91 -22.80 6.43
N GLN A 114 -0.06 -22.44 5.48
CA GLN A 114 0.54 -21.12 5.39
C GLN A 114 -0.15 -20.34 4.27
N ILE A 115 -0.81 -19.25 4.65
CA ILE A 115 -1.56 -18.39 3.75
C ILE A 115 -0.84 -17.04 3.67
N THR A 116 -0.46 -16.64 2.47
CA THR A 116 0.17 -15.36 2.19
C THR A 116 -0.73 -14.55 1.28
N ALA A 117 -1.10 -13.33 1.68
CA ALA A 117 -1.85 -12.39 0.87
C ALA A 117 -0.98 -11.16 0.57
N THR A 118 -0.80 -10.86 -0.71
CA THR A 118 -0.05 -9.71 -1.19
C THR A 118 -1.00 -8.76 -1.91
N ALA A 119 -1.18 -7.55 -1.41
CA ALA A 119 -1.96 -6.50 -2.05
C ALA A 119 -1.04 -5.44 -2.65
N ASN A 120 -1.31 -5.03 -3.90
CA ASN A 120 -0.59 -3.96 -4.58
C ASN A 120 -1.54 -3.00 -5.29
N ASN A 121 -1.11 -1.74 -5.47
CA ASN A 121 -1.80 -0.75 -6.29
C ASN A 121 -0.93 -0.22 -7.44
N ALA A 122 0.02 -1.03 -7.92
CA ALA A 122 1.06 -0.60 -8.87
C ALA A 122 0.54 -0.20 -10.26
N ALA A 123 -0.68 -0.58 -10.64
CA ALA A 123 -1.22 -0.36 -11.97
C ALA A 123 -1.36 1.15 -12.30
N GLY A 124 -0.45 1.65 -13.15
CA GLY A 124 -0.50 3.02 -13.67
C GLY A 124 0.02 4.11 -12.73
N ARG A 125 0.79 3.76 -11.69
CA ARG A 125 1.31 4.70 -10.67
C ARG A 125 2.84 4.75 -10.65
N ASN A 126 3.40 5.95 -10.45
CA ASN A 126 4.85 6.14 -10.27
C ASN A 126 5.35 5.73 -8.88
N PHE A 127 4.46 5.75 -7.88
CA PHE A 127 4.74 5.31 -6.51
C PHE A 127 3.76 4.19 -6.16
N ALA A 128 4.22 2.95 -6.32
CA ALA A 128 3.43 1.77 -5.98
C ALA A 128 3.58 1.46 -4.48
N VAL A 129 2.47 1.12 -3.85
CA VAL A 129 2.42 0.64 -2.47
C VAL A 129 2.04 -0.83 -2.49
N GLU A 130 2.84 -1.64 -1.80
CA GLU A 130 2.62 -3.08 -1.65
C GLU A 130 2.60 -3.44 -0.16
N ARG A 131 1.68 -4.34 0.22
CA ARG A 131 1.63 -4.94 1.56
C ARG A 131 1.47 -6.44 1.43
N GLN A 132 2.28 -7.18 2.20
CA GLN A 132 2.21 -8.62 2.31
C GLN A 132 1.89 -9.02 3.75
N LEU A 133 0.89 -9.88 3.91
CA LEU A 133 0.51 -10.49 5.18
C LEU A 133 0.65 -12.00 5.06
N THR A 134 1.05 -12.66 6.15
CA THR A 134 1.15 -14.12 6.22
C THR A 134 0.50 -14.61 7.50
N ALA A 135 -0.32 -15.64 7.39
CA ALA A 135 -0.97 -16.34 8.49
C ALA A 135 -0.67 -17.83 8.41
N THR A 136 -0.48 -18.46 9.57
CA THR A 136 -0.26 -19.90 9.69
C THR A 136 -1.32 -20.51 10.59
N ILE A 137 -1.88 -21.65 10.17
CA ILE A 137 -2.94 -22.36 10.89
C ILE A 137 -2.56 -23.84 10.94
N SER A 138 -2.72 -24.47 12.10
CA SER A 138 -2.59 -25.92 12.30
C SER A 138 -3.98 -26.55 12.46
N GLN A 139 -4.24 -27.62 11.72
CA GLN A 139 -5.47 -28.41 11.79
C GLN A 139 -5.17 -29.90 11.98
#